data_AF-A0A1L3HRZ7-F1
#
_entry.id   AF-A0A1L3HRZ7-F1
#
_cell.length_a   1.000
_cell.length_b   1.000
_cell.length_c   1.000
_cell.angle_alpha   90.00
_cell.angle_beta   90.00
_cell.angle_gamma   90.00
#
_symmetry.space_group_name_H-M   'P 1'
#
loop_
_entity.id
_entity.type
_entity.pdbx_description
1 polymer ?
#
loop_
_entity_poly.entity_id
_entity_poly.type
_entity_poly.pdbx_seq_one_letter_code
_entity_poly.pdbx_strand_id
1 'polypeptide(L)'
;VGKRKAQIAAIRRSCGDLVLNVDSDTILAPDVITRLALKMQDQAVGAAMGQLAASNRSETWLTRLIDMEYWLACNEERAAQARFGAVMCCCGPCAMYRRSALVSLLDQYETQRFRGKPSDFGEDRHLTILMLKAGFRTEYVPEAVAATVVPNSMGPYLRQQLRWARSTFRDTLLAFQLLRGLNIYLTLDVIGQNIGPLLLSLSILAGLAQFVTTGTVPWTACLMIAAMTIVRCSVAAFRARQLRFLGFSLHTLINIFLLLPLKAY
;
A
#
# COMPACT_ATOMS: atom_id res chain seq x y z
N VAL A 1 0.98 6.81 -23.90
CA VAL A 1 1.69 7.58 -22.86
C VAL A 1 1.38 6.94 -21.51
N GLY A 2 2.36 6.62 -20.66
CA GLY A 2 2.12 5.99 -19.35
C GLY A 2 1.85 7.01 -18.22
N LYS A 3 1.28 6.56 -17.08
CA LYS A 3 0.90 7.42 -15.93
C LYS A 3 2.03 8.36 -15.50
N ARG A 4 3.24 7.84 -15.31
CA ARG A 4 4.43 8.63 -14.97
C ARG A 4 4.70 9.80 -15.91
N LYS A 5 4.70 9.57 -17.23
CA LYS A 5 4.99 10.62 -18.22
C LYS A 5 3.92 11.72 -18.20
N ALA A 6 2.65 11.33 -18.02
CA ALA A 6 1.56 12.30 -17.88
C ALA A 6 1.71 13.15 -16.60
N GLN A 7 2.07 12.52 -15.47
CA GLN A 7 2.34 13.24 -14.22
C GLN A 7 3.50 14.24 -14.38
N ILE A 8 4.64 13.83 -14.95
CA ILE A 8 5.79 14.72 -15.17
C ILE A 8 5.39 15.93 -16.03
N ALA A 9 4.66 15.70 -17.12
CA ALA A 9 4.19 16.78 -17.99
C ALA A 9 3.24 17.75 -17.25
N ALA A 10 2.32 17.21 -16.44
CA ALA A 10 1.39 18.02 -15.64
C ALA A 10 2.12 18.83 -14.56
N ILE A 11 3.07 18.23 -13.83
CA ILE A 11 3.84 18.89 -12.76
C ILE A 11 4.71 20.01 -13.34
N ARG A 12 5.38 19.79 -14.48
CA ARG A 12 6.20 20.83 -15.13
C ARG A 12 5.38 22.04 -15.58
N ARG A 13 4.11 21.83 -15.95
CA ARG A 13 3.19 22.88 -16.42
C ARG A 13 2.36 23.52 -15.31
N SER A 14 2.34 22.95 -14.11
CA SER A 14 1.56 23.49 -12.99
C SER A 14 2.26 24.71 -12.36
N CYS A 15 1.48 25.61 -11.76
CA CYS A 15 1.97 26.85 -11.14
C CYS A 15 1.70 26.95 -9.64
N GLY A 16 0.89 26.06 -9.05
CA GLY A 16 0.55 26.11 -7.63
C GLY A 16 1.66 25.59 -6.72
N ASP A 17 1.70 26.04 -5.47
CA ASP A 17 2.74 25.62 -4.49
C ASP A 17 2.64 24.14 -4.11
N LEU A 18 1.43 23.57 -4.20
CA LEU A 18 1.11 22.19 -3.92
C LEU A 18 0.49 21.53 -5.15
N VAL A 19 0.79 20.25 -5.35
CA VAL A 19 0.21 19.41 -6.42
C VAL A 19 -0.57 18.28 -5.78
N LEU A 20 -1.87 18.17 -6.10
CA LEU A 20 -2.71 17.07 -5.69
C LEU A 20 -2.82 16.04 -6.82
N ASN A 21 -2.38 14.81 -6.56
CA ASN A 21 -2.61 13.66 -7.42
C ASN A 21 -3.93 13.00 -7.02
N VAL A 22 -4.76 12.74 -8.04
CA VAL A 22 -6.07 12.08 -7.92
C VAL A 22 -6.20 11.10 -9.08
N ASP A 23 -6.55 9.84 -8.78
CA ASP A 23 -6.86 8.88 -9.83
C ASP A 23 -8.24 9.19 -10.45
N SER A 24 -8.42 8.92 -11.74
CA SER A 24 -9.62 9.34 -12.50
C SER A 24 -10.94 8.72 -12.03
N ASP A 25 -10.87 7.65 -11.25
CA ASP A 25 -11.98 6.91 -10.66
C ASP A 25 -12.22 7.28 -9.19
N THR A 26 -11.64 8.40 -8.73
CA THR A 26 -11.70 8.84 -7.34
C THR A 26 -12.55 10.09 -7.17
N ILE A 27 -13.45 10.04 -6.19
CA ILE A 27 -14.30 11.16 -5.75
C ILE A 27 -13.76 11.66 -4.42
N LEU A 28 -13.42 12.95 -4.36
CA LEU A 28 -12.92 13.59 -3.15
C LEU A 28 -14.08 14.13 -2.30
N ALA A 29 -13.99 14.00 -0.97
CA ALA A 29 -14.89 14.75 -0.09
C ALA A 29 -14.62 16.27 -0.23
N PRO A 30 -15.63 17.14 0.00
CA PRO A 30 -15.52 18.57 -0.26
C PRO A 30 -14.37 19.27 0.48
N ASP A 31 -13.96 18.77 1.64
CA ASP A 31 -12.93 19.37 2.49
C ASP A 31 -11.53 18.75 2.30
N VAL A 32 -11.34 17.74 1.44
CA VAL A 32 -10.06 17.03 1.24
C VAL A 32 -8.91 17.98 0.98
N ILE A 33 -9.10 18.92 0.05
CA ILE A 33 -8.04 19.86 -0.35
C ILE A 33 -7.62 20.71 0.85
N THR A 34 -8.59 21.25 1.59
CA THR A 34 -8.34 22.08 2.77
C THR A 34 -7.62 21.29 3.87
N ARG A 35 -8.06 20.06 4.16
CA ARG A 35 -7.44 19.18 5.17
C ARG A 35 -5.98 18.85 4.84
N LEU A 36 -5.71 18.48 3.60
CA LEU A 36 -4.34 18.18 3.15
C LEU A 36 -3.47 19.45 3.13
N ALA A 37 -3.98 20.56 2.61
CA ALA A 37 -3.25 21.82 2.55
C ALA A 37 -2.85 22.32 3.95
N LEU A 38 -3.73 22.15 4.96
CA LEU A 38 -3.42 22.47 6.36
C LEU A 38 -2.22 21.66 6.87
N LYS A 39 -2.17 20.35 6.61
CA LYS A 39 -1.02 19.52 6.97
C LYS A 39 0.26 19.95 6.22
N MET A 40 0.13 20.38 4.97
CA MET A 40 1.25 20.82 4.12
C MET A 40 1.79 22.22 4.47
N GLN A 41 1.17 22.97 5.39
CA GLN A 41 1.73 24.24 5.88
C GLN A 41 3.09 24.06 6.55
N ASP A 42 3.30 22.91 7.20
CA ASP A 42 4.59 22.52 7.75
C ASP A 42 5.60 22.25 6.63
N GLN A 43 6.65 23.05 6.57
CA GLN A 43 7.66 23.00 5.51
C GLN A 43 8.47 21.69 5.52
N ALA A 44 8.53 20.99 6.65
CA ALA A 44 9.16 19.68 6.72
C ALA A 44 8.33 18.58 6.03
N VAL A 45 7.05 18.82 5.75
CA VAL A 45 6.18 17.86 5.05
C VAL A 45 6.32 18.04 3.54
N GLY A 46 6.76 16.99 2.87
CA GLY A 46 6.91 16.93 1.40
C GLY A 46 5.72 16.28 0.71
N ALA A 47 4.99 15.41 1.42
CA ALA A 47 3.76 14.81 0.93
C ALA A 47 2.78 14.48 2.07
N ALA A 48 1.48 14.54 1.78
CA ALA A 48 0.42 14.07 2.67
C ALA A 48 -0.63 13.31 1.87
N MET A 49 -1.06 12.15 2.36
CA MET A 49 -2.16 11.38 1.75
C MET A 49 -3.42 11.39 2.59
N GLY A 50 -4.56 11.24 1.93
CA GLY A 50 -5.86 11.11 2.56
C GLY A 50 -6.23 9.67 2.91
N GLN A 51 -7.32 9.52 3.65
CA GLN A 51 -7.98 8.25 3.90
C GLN A 51 -8.65 7.74 2.63
N LEU A 52 -8.50 6.45 2.32
CA LEU A 52 -9.14 5.82 1.18
C LEU A 52 -10.35 4.97 1.60
N ALA A 53 -11.40 5.02 0.80
CA ALA A 53 -12.55 4.13 0.90
C ALA A 53 -12.92 3.60 -0.49
N ALA A 54 -13.47 2.38 -0.56
CA ALA A 54 -14.02 1.88 -1.81
C ALA A 54 -15.40 2.49 -2.07
N SER A 55 -15.57 3.21 -3.17
CA SER A 55 -16.85 3.85 -3.55
C SER A 55 -17.93 2.79 -3.85
N ASN A 56 -17.53 1.69 -4.49
CA ASN A 56 -18.38 0.57 -4.85
C ASN A 56 -18.35 -0.60 -3.84
N ARG A 57 -18.00 -0.33 -2.58
CA ARG A 57 -17.90 -1.34 -1.51
C ARG A 57 -19.18 -2.13 -1.25
N SER A 58 -20.35 -1.66 -1.67
CA SER A 58 -21.63 -2.35 -1.47
C SER A 58 -22.00 -3.33 -2.58
N GLU A 59 -21.35 -3.27 -3.74
CA GLU A 59 -21.73 -4.00 -4.97
C GLU A 59 -21.58 -5.52 -4.87
N THR A 60 -20.44 -6.02 -4.38
CA THR A 60 -20.18 -7.47 -4.31
C THR A 60 -19.50 -7.85 -3.00
N TRP A 61 -19.46 -9.15 -2.69
CA TRP A 61 -18.69 -9.64 -1.54
C TRP A 61 -17.19 -9.32 -1.69
N LEU A 62 -16.68 -9.28 -2.93
CA LEU A 62 -15.29 -8.96 -3.22
C LEU A 62 -15.00 -7.47 -3.00
N THR A 63 -15.87 -6.55 -3.45
CA THR A 63 -15.66 -5.11 -3.21
C THR A 63 -15.71 -4.77 -1.71
N ARG A 64 -16.55 -5.47 -0.92
CA ARG A 64 -16.55 -5.39 0.55
C ARG A 64 -15.22 -5.86 1.15
N LEU A 65 -14.68 -6.96 0.63
CA LEU A 65 -13.40 -7.50 1.09
C LEU A 65 -12.24 -6.53 0.79
N ILE A 66 -12.24 -5.95 -0.41
CA ILE A 66 -11.22 -4.99 -0.84
C ILE A 66 -11.31 -3.68 -0.05
N ASP A 67 -12.51 -3.20 0.31
CA ASP A 67 -12.67 -2.04 1.22
C ASP A 67 -11.97 -2.26 2.56
N MET A 68 -12.10 -3.47 3.13
CA MET A 68 -11.39 -3.85 4.37
C MET A 68 -9.88 -3.96 4.15
N GLU A 69 -9.44 -4.45 2.99
CA GLU A 69 -8.02 -4.49 2.63
C GLU A 69 -7.42 -3.08 2.53
N TYR A 70 -8.12 -2.15 1.86
CA TYR A 70 -7.75 -0.74 1.74
C TYR A 70 -7.67 -0.09 3.12
N TRP A 71 -8.63 -0.35 4.00
CA TRP A 71 -8.57 0.15 5.37
C TRP A 71 -7.30 -0.30 6.09
N LEU A 72 -6.93 -1.58 5.97
CA LEU A 72 -5.73 -2.10 6.64
C LEU A 72 -4.43 -1.55 6.02
N ALA A 73 -4.30 -1.59 4.70
CA ALA A 73 -3.05 -1.31 3.99
C ALA A 73 -2.83 0.17 3.61
N CYS A 74 -3.91 0.92 3.39
CA CYS A 74 -3.87 2.32 2.95
C CYS A 74 -4.25 3.30 4.06
N ASN A 75 -4.91 2.86 5.14
CA ASN A 75 -5.31 3.74 6.23
C ASN A 75 -4.58 3.40 7.54
N GLU A 76 -4.82 2.22 8.12
CA GLU A 76 -4.27 1.86 9.43
C GLU A 76 -2.74 1.76 9.42
N GLU A 77 -2.17 1.05 8.45
CA GLU A 77 -0.71 0.97 8.29
C GLU A 77 -0.10 2.35 8.06
N ARG A 78 -0.72 3.19 7.23
CA ARG A 78 -0.23 4.54 6.92
C ARG A 78 -0.34 5.47 8.13
N ALA A 79 -1.39 5.35 8.92
CA ALA A 79 -1.53 6.08 10.18
C ALA A 79 -0.43 5.69 11.19
N ALA A 80 -0.08 4.40 11.27
CA ALA A 80 1.02 3.94 12.12
C ALA A 80 2.38 4.46 11.63
N GLN A 81 2.63 4.42 10.31
CA GLN A 81 3.85 4.95 9.70
C GLN A 81 3.97 6.49 9.86
N ALA A 82 2.86 7.21 9.72
CA ALA A 82 2.82 8.67 9.85
C ALA A 82 3.22 9.15 11.26
N ARG A 83 3.04 8.33 12.30
CA ARG A 83 3.54 8.64 13.66
C ARG A 83 5.06 8.83 13.71
N PHE A 84 5.77 8.28 12.72
CA PHE A 84 7.22 8.42 12.55
C PHE A 84 7.58 9.35 11.37
N GLY A 85 6.62 10.11 10.85
CA GLY A 85 6.81 11.06 9.76
C GLY A 85 7.18 10.41 8.41
N ALA A 86 6.93 9.11 8.26
CA ALA A 86 7.38 8.35 7.09
C ALA A 86 6.36 7.32 6.62
N VAL A 87 5.22 7.82 6.13
CA VAL A 87 4.33 7.03 5.27
C VAL A 87 5.15 6.48 4.10
N MET A 88 5.22 5.15 3.96
CA MET A 88 6.08 4.50 2.97
C MET A 88 5.48 4.47 1.56
N CYS A 89 4.21 4.86 1.41
CA CYS A 89 3.51 4.98 0.14
C CYS A 89 2.31 5.92 0.31
N CYS A 90 2.41 7.17 -0.16
CA CYS A 90 1.26 8.04 -0.33
C CYS A 90 0.45 7.55 -1.53
N CYS A 91 -0.70 6.92 -1.29
CA CYS A 91 -1.45 6.22 -2.33
C CYS A 91 -2.01 7.16 -3.43
N GLY A 92 -1.96 6.71 -4.68
CA GLY A 92 -2.34 7.48 -5.87
C GLY A 92 -3.74 8.13 -5.89
N PRO A 93 -4.79 7.52 -5.30
CA PRO A 93 -6.12 8.12 -5.33
C PRO A 93 -6.23 9.49 -4.65
N CYS A 94 -5.40 9.77 -3.64
CA CYS A 94 -5.45 11.03 -2.90
C CYS A 94 -4.12 11.31 -2.20
N ALA A 95 -3.22 12.01 -2.88
CA ALA A 95 -1.92 12.40 -2.34
C ALA A 95 -1.53 13.81 -2.81
N MET A 96 -1.25 14.69 -1.84
CA MET A 96 -0.76 16.05 -2.07
C MET A 96 0.75 16.11 -1.85
N TYR A 97 1.45 16.82 -2.73
CA TYR A 97 2.90 16.96 -2.72
C TYR A 97 3.31 18.43 -2.75
N ARG A 98 4.42 18.75 -2.09
CA ARG A 98 5.06 20.06 -2.20
C ARG A 98 5.69 20.18 -3.58
N ARG A 99 5.23 21.14 -4.40
CA ARG A 99 5.64 21.23 -5.80
C ARG A 99 7.14 21.46 -5.96
N SER A 100 7.72 22.35 -5.16
CA SER A 100 9.15 22.68 -5.24
C SER A 100 10.04 21.44 -5.06
N ALA A 101 9.73 20.60 -4.06
CA ALA A 101 10.38 19.32 -3.84
C ALA A 101 10.09 18.31 -4.97
N LEU A 102 8.85 18.27 -5.45
CA LEU A 102 8.47 17.33 -6.50
C LEU A 102 9.20 17.61 -7.82
N VAL A 103 9.32 18.90 -8.18
CA VAL A 103 10.03 19.38 -9.37
C VAL A 103 11.50 18.99 -9.33
N SER A 104 12.18 19.17 -8.19
CA SER A 104 13.60 18.80 -8.06
C SER A 104 13.85 17.29 -8.12
N LEU A 105 12.81 16.48 -7.94
CA LEU A 105 12.87 15.02 -7.97
C LEU A 105 12.42 14.40 -9.30
N LEU A 106 11.92 15.20 -10.27
CA LEU A 106 11.32 14.67 -11.51
C LEU A 106 12.29 13.85 -12.35
N ASP A 107 13.56 14.22 -12.41
CA ASP A 107 14.55 13.49 -13.22
C ASP A 107 14.84 12.11 -12.61
N GLN A 108 14.95 12.02 -11.29
CA GLN A 108 15.07 10.74 -10.58
C GLN A 108 13.81 9.90 -10.73
N TYR A 109 12.64 10.55 -10.67
CA TYR A 109 11.35 9.90 -10.85
C TYR A 109 11.19 9.31 -12.26
N GLU A 110 11.58 10.05 -13.29
CA GLU A 110 11.54 9.63 -14.69
C GLU A 110 12.48 8.45 -14.95
N THR A 111 13.69 8.51 -14.41
CA THR A 111 14.78 7.57 -14.70
C THR A 111 14.83 6.35 -13.79
N GLN A 112 13.77 6.06 -13.02
CA GLN A 112 13.71 4.89 -12.16
C GLN A 112 14.03 3.60 -12.92
N ARG A 113 15.08 2.90 -12.45
CA ARG A 113 15.48 1.59 -12.96
C ARG A 113 15.45 0.54 -11.86
N PHE A 114 15.12 -0.69 -12.24
CA PHE A 114 15.29 -1.86 -11.40
C PHE A 114 15.88 -3.01 -12.20
N ARG A 115 16.96 -3.61 -11.68
CA ARG A 115 17.73 -4.67 -12.37
C ARG A 115 18.09 -4.29 -13.82
N GLY A 116 18.52 -3.03 -14.01
CA GLY A 116 18.95 -2.50 -15.31
C GLY A 116 17.82 -2.08 -16.28
N LYS A 117 16.55 -2.33 -15.95
CA LYS A 117 15.41 -1.99 -16.82
C LYS A 117 14.62 -0.79 -16.28
N PRO A 118 14.07 0.09 -17.15
CA PRO A 118 13.11 1.09 -16.73
C PRO A 118 11.90 0.44 -16.06
N SER A 119 11.44 1.04 -14.98
CA SER A 119 10.30 0.54 -14.21
C SER A 119 9.06 1.37 -14.47
N ASP A 120 7.93 0.73 -14.79
CA ASP A 120 6.68 1.35 -15.26
C ASP A 120 5.48 1.16 -14.31
N PHE A 121 5.70 0.62 -13.11
CA PHE A 121 4.68 0.45 -12.07
C PHE A 121 5.14 1.02 -10.73
N GLY A 122 4.21 1.28 -9.81
CA GLY A 122 4.55 1.65 -8.42
C GLY A 122 5.04 3.09 -8.26
N GLU A 123 4.51 3.98 -9.11
CA GLU A 123 4.81 5.41 -9.16
C GLU A 123 4.64 6.09 -7.79
N ASP A 124 3.53 5.79 -7.12
CA ASP A 124 3.13 6.43 -5.86
C ASP A 124 4.14 6.15 -4.74
N ARG A 125 4.50 4.86 -4.58
CA ARG A 125 5.52 4.43 -3.60
C ARG A 125 6.88 5.01 -3.94
N HIS A 126 7.25 5.03 -5.22
CA HIS A 126 8.53 5.57 -5.64
C HIS A 126 8.66 7.06 -5.34
N LEU A 127 7.66 7.88 -5.69
CA LEU A 127 7.62 9.31 -5.35
C LEU A 127 7.72 9.54 -3.85
N THR A 128 7.01 8.73 -3.07
CA THR A 128 7.03 8.82 -1.60
C THR A 128 8.43 8.55 -1.04
N ILE A 129 9.12 7.52 -1.56
CA ILE A 129 10.50 7.21 -1.17
C ILE A 129 11.47 8.33 -1.59
N LEU A 130 11.28 8.93 -2.76
CA LEU A 130 12.11 10.07 -3.20
C LEU A 130 11.93 11.28 -2.26
N MET A 131 10.70 11.57 -1.83
CA MET A 131 10.43 12.62 -0.84
C MET A 131 11.14 12.36 0.48
N LEU A 132 11.05 11.12 0.99
CA LEU A 132 11.75 10.71 2.21
C LEU A 132 13.27 10.79 2.07
N LYS A 133 13.83 10.36 0.93
CA LYS A 133 15.27 10.47 0.64
C LYS A 133 15.74 11.93 0.53
N ALA A 134 14.87 12.83 0.09
CA ALA A 134 15.13 14.26 0.06
C ALA A 134 15.03 14.93 1.44
N GLY A 135 14.77 14.17 2.51
CA GLY A 135 14.72 14.66 3.88
C GLY A 135 13.36 15.20 4.32
N PHE A 136 12.32 15.07 3.49
CA PHE A 136 10.97 15.47 3.86
C PHE A 136 10.23 14.37 4.61
N ARG A 137 9.28 14.77 5.46
CA ARG A 137 8.27 13.87 6.03
C ARG A 137 7.14 13.59 5.04
N THR A 138 6.57 12.40 5.18
CA THR A 138 5.38 11.96 4.45
C THR A 138 4.30 11.55 5.47
N GLU A 139 3.12 12.15 5.33
CA GLU A 139 2.09 12.16 6.37
C GLU A 139 0.77 11.53 5.91
N TYR A 140 -0.07 11.14 6.87
CA TYR A 140 -1.41 10.61 6.66
C TYR A 140 -2.43 11.52 7.37
N VAL A 141 -3.50 11.90 6.66
CA VAL A 141 -4.55 12.79 7.16
C VAL A 141 -5.89 12.04 7.13
N PRO A 142 -6.35 11.47 8.27
CA PRO A 142 -7.56 10.63 8.32
C PRO A 142 -8.84 11.39 7.93
N GLU A 143 -8.90 12.69 8.17
CA GLU A 143 -10.06 13.53 7.85
C GLU A 143 -10.18 13.83 6.35
N ALA A 144 -9.10 13.66 5.57
CA ALA A 144 -9.10 13.89 4.13
C ALA A 144 -9.57 12.62 3.40
N VAL A 145 -10.89 12.41 3.29
CA VAL A 145 -11.46 11.17 2.74
C VAL A 145 -11.63 11.22 1.22
N ALA A 146 -11.12 10.20 0.53
CA ALA A 146 -11.32 9.99 -0.91
C ALA A 146 -11.91 8.60 -1.18
N ALA A 147 -12.94 8.56 -2.03
CA ALA A 147 -13.64 7.33 -2.42
C ALA A 147 -13.25 6.92 -3.83
N THR A 148 -12.58 5.78 -3.99
CA THR A 148 -12.08 5.27 -5.28
C THR A 148 -12.77 3.96 -5.66
N VAL A 149 -12.93 3.70 -6.96
CA VAL A 149 -13.50 2.45 -7.45
C VAL A 149 -12.50 1.30 -7.27
N VAL A 150 -12.96 0.16 -6.77
CA VAL A 150 -12.15 -1.06 -6.63
C VAL A 150 -12.63 -2.17 -7.56
N PRO A 151 -11.77 -3.14 -7.93
CA PRO A 151 -12.16 -4.27 -8.76
C PRO A 151 -13.39 -5.02 -8.22
N ASN A 152 -14.37 -5.27 -9.09
CA ASN A 152 -15.57 -6.03 -8.76
C ASN A 152 -15.49 -7.53 -9.13
N SER A 153 -14.37 -7.96 -9.71
CA SER A 153 -14.12 -9.34 -10.13
C SER A 153 -12.68 -9.79 -9.82
N MET A 154 -12.49 -11.11 -9.71
CA MET A 154 -11.24 -11.70 -9.23
C MET A 154 -10.05 -11.43 -10.16
N GLY A 155 -10.21 -11.54 -11.49
CA GLY A 155 -9.10 -11.36 -12.44
C GLY A 155 -8.39 -10.00 -12.33
N PRO A 156 -9.11 -8.86 -12.44
CA PRO A 156 -8.53 -7.54 -12.22
C PRO A 156 -7.95 -7.35 -10.82
N TYR A 157 -8.62 -7.87 -9.78
CA TYR A 157 -8.13 -7.83 -8.39
C TYR A 157 -6.76 -8.52 -8.25
N LEU A 158 -6.61 -9.76 -8.73
CA LEU A 158 -5.34 -10.50 -8.66
C LEU A 158 -4.23 -9.76 -9.41
N ARG A 159 -4.52 -9.19 -10.60
CA ARG A 159 -3.53 -8.38 -11.34
C ARG A 159 -3.09 -7.14 -10.57
N GLN A 160 -4.00 -6.47 -9.87
CA GLN A 160 -3.68 -5.34 -9.00
C GLN A 160 -2.78 -5.77 -7.84
N GLN A 161 -3.15 -6.84 -7.14
CA GLN A 161 -2.38 -7.37 -6.01
C GLN A 161 -0.97 -7.81 -6.40
N LEU A 162 -0.80 -8.44 -7.57
CA LEU A 162 0.53 -8.79 -8.09
C LEU A 162 1.37 -7.54 -8.38
N ARG A 163 0.76 -6.50 -8.96
CA ARG A 163 1.45 -5.23 -9.22
C ARG A 163 1.91 -4.57 -7.91
N TRP A 164 1.06 -4.58 -6.89
CA TRP A 164 1.36 -4.05 -5.56
C TRP A 164 2.48 -4.83 -4.89
N ALA A 165 2.42 -6.17 -4.90
CA ALA A 165 3.48 -7.02 -4.34
C ALA A 165 4.84 -6.78 -5.03
N ARG A 166 4.85 -6.71 -6.38
CA ARG A 166 6.06 -6.42 -7.16
C ARG A 166 6.64 -5.04 -6.83
N SER A 167 5.78 -4.02 -6.70
CA SER A 167 6.20 -2.67 -6.30
C SER A 167 6.79 -2.66 -4.89
N THR A 168 6.12 -3.27 -3.92
CA THR A 168 6.57 -3.32 -2.52
C THR A 168 7.94 -3.99 -2.42
N PHE A 169 8.15 -5.13 -3.06
CA PHE A 169 9.44 -5.83 -3.04
C PHE A 169 10.55 -4.99 -3.67
N ARG A 170 10.32 -4.47 -4.88
CA ARG A 170 11.28 -3.60 -5.58
C ARG A 170 11.67 -2.39 -4.74
N ASP A 171 10.68 -1.66 -4.26
CA ASP A 171 10.88 -0.39 -3.59
C ASP A 171 11.48 -0.58 -2.19
N THR A 172 11.22 -1.70 -1.52
CA THR A 172 11.92 -2.10 -0.30
C THR A 172 13.44 -2.19 -0.56
N LEU A 173 13.85 -2.85 -1.64
CA LEU A 173 15.26 -2.96 -2.00
C LEU A 173 15.87 -1.58 -2.33
N LEU A 174 15.16 -0.75 -3.10
CA LEU A 174 15.61 0.60 -3.44
C LEU A 174 15.65 1.56 -2.24
N ALA A 175 14.84 1.31 -1.22
CA ALA A 175 14.77 2.08 0.01
C ALA A 175 15.68 1.53 1.13
N PHE A 176 16.46 0.47 0.90
CA PHE A 176 17.25 -0.17 1.95
C PHE A 176 18.14 0.80 2.75
N GLN A 177 18.84 1.71 2.07
CA GLN A 177 19.65 2.73 2.74
C GLN A 177 18.80 3.76 3.51
N LEU A 178 17.63 4.13 2.98
CA LEU A 178 16.69 5.02 3.65
C LEU A 178 16.18 4.41 4.96
N LEU A 179 15.84 3.12 4.95
CA LEU A 179 15.32 2.40 6.12
C LEU A 179 16.29 2.44 7.32
N ARG A 180 17.61 2.49 7.07
CA ARG A 180 18.63 2.58 8.13
C ARG A 180 18.58 3.90 8.91
N GLY A 181 18.06 4.97 8.29
CA GLY A 181 17.89 6.28 8.92
C GLY A 181 16.48 6.51 9.50
N LEU A 182 15.55 5.58 9.25
CA LEU A 182 14.18 5.66 9.74
C LEU A 182 14.02 4.94 11.08
N ASN A 183 12.88 5.18 11.75
CA ASN A 183 12.57 4.49 13.00
C ASN A 183 12.52 2.96 12.82
N ILE A 184 13.01 2.21 13.81
CA ILE A 184 13.05 0.75 13.78
C ILE A 184 11.68 0.11 13.51
N TYR A 185 10.58 0.74 13.97
CA TYR A 185 9.23 0.28 13.67
C TYR A 185 8.98 0.18 12.16
N LEU A 186 9.39 1.19 11.40
CA LEU A 186 9.20 1.24 9.94
C LEU A 186 10.00 0.16 9.24
N THR A 187 11.22 -0.10 9.72
CA THR A 187 12.06 -1.18 9.21
C THR A 187 11.43 -2.54 9.50
N LEU A 188 10.92 -2.77 10.71
CA LEU A 188 10.22 -4.01 11.07
C LEU A 188 8.93 -4.20 10.27
N ASP A 189 8.17 -3.14 10.05
CA ASP A 189 6.96 -3.15 9.23
C ASP A 189 7.26 -3.55 7.78
N VAL A 190 8.24 -2.90 7.15
CA VAL A 190 8.67 -3.21 5.78
C VAL A 190 9.24 -4.63 5.68
N ILE A 191 10.02 -5.07 6.67
CA ILE A 191 10.51 -6.46 6.74
C ILE A 191 9.33 -7.43 6.85
N GLY A 192 8.37 -7.17 7.73
CA GLY A 192 7.17 -7.99 7.92
C GLY A 192 6.34 -8.12 6.65
N GLN A 193 6.18 -7.04 5.89
CA GLN A 193 5.46 -7.03 4.61
C GLN A 193 6.12 -7.91 3.54
N ASN A 194 7.45 -8.06 3.57
CA ASN A 194 8.19 -8.88 2.61
C ASN A 194 8.40 -10.32 3.09
N ILE A 195 8.75 -10.52 4.37
CA ILE A 195 9.03 -11.84 4.95
C ILE A 195 7.74 -12.61 5.24
N GLY A 196 6.67 -11.94 5.69
CA GLY A 196 5.41 -12.58 6.04
C GLY A 196 4.85 -13.48 4.93
N PRO A 197 4.69 -12.98 3.68
CA PRO A 197 4.27 -13.81 2.56
C PRO A 197 5.22 -14.97 2.25
N LEU A 198 6.54 -14.80 2.42
CA LEU A 198 7.52 -15.86 2.20
C LEU A 198 7.38 -16.98 3.25
N LEU A 199 7.24 -16.62 4.53
CA LEU A 199 7.02 -17.59 5.61
C LEU A 199 5.70 -18.34 5.41
N LEU A 200 4.63 -17.65 5.00
CA LEU A 200 3.36 -18.30 4.68
C LEU A 200 3.52 -19.31 3.53
N SER A 201 4.22 -18.94 2.45
CA SER A 201 4.53 -19.86 1.34
C SER A 201 5.30 -21.08 1.82
N LEU A 202 6.35 -20.88 2.64
CA LEU A 202 7.15 -21.98 3.20
C LEU A 202 6.31 -22.89 4.10
N SER A 203 5.44 -22.33 4.95
CA SER A 203 4.54 -23.12 5.79
C SER A 203 3.57 -23.98 4.97
N ILE A 204 3.04 -23.46 3.85
CA ILE A 204 2.17 -24.22 2.95
C ILE A 204 2.95 -25.33 2.26
N LEU A 205 4.13 -25.03 1.72
CA LEU A 205 4.97 -26.03 1.03
C LEU A 205 5.41 -27.14 1.99
N ALA A 206 5.83 -26.80 3.21
CA ALA A 206 6.17 -27.77 4.24
C ALA A 206 4.96 -28.62 4.64
N GLY A 207 3.78 -28.01 4.78
CA GLY A 207 2.54 -28.73 5.08
C GLY A 207 2.12 -29.70 3.96
N LEU A 208 2.26 -29.29 2.70
CA LEU A 208 2.02 -30.16 1.55
C LEU A 208 3.04 -31.32 1.48
N ALA A 209 4.32 -31.04 1.73
CA ALA A 209 5.36 -32.05 1.77
C ALA A 209 5.09 -33.09 2.88
N GLN A 210 4.68 -32.65 4.07
CA GLN A 210 4.25 -33.53 5.14
C GLN A 210 3.08 -34.41 4.66
N PHE A 211 2.01 -33.81 4.14
CA PHE A 211 0.84 -34.55 3.68
C PHE A 211 1.17 -35.64 2.64
N VAL A 212 2.03 -35.32 1.67
CA VAL A 212 2.44 -36.26 0.61
C VAL A 212 3.34 -37.39 1.15
N THR A 213 4.22 -37.09 2.12
CA THR A 213 5.20 -38.07 2.64
C THR A 213 4.64 -38.98 3.72
N THR A 214 3.77 -38.46 4.60
CA THR A 214 3.25 -39.20 5.76
C THR A 214 1.78 -39.55 5.65
N GLY A 215 1.05 -38.99 4.67
CA GLY A 215 -0.41 -39.13 4.58
C GLY A 215 -1.17 -38.39 5.69
N THR A 216 -0.48 -37.63 6.55
CA THR A 216 -1.08 -36.94 7.69
C THR A 216 -1.30 -35.46 7.40
N VAL A 217 -2.44 -34.93 7.84
CA VAL A 217 -2.78 -33.51 7.70
C VAL A 217 -1.81 -32.66 8.56
N PRO A 218 -1.25 -31.56 8.04
CA PRO A 218 -0.32 -30.70 8.76
C PRO A 218 -1.05 -29.78 9.76
N TRP A 219 -1.62 -30.35 10.81
CA TRP A 219 -2.46 -29.64 11.77
C TRP A 219 -1.78 -28.45 12.44
N THR A 220 -0.48 -28.54 12.74
CA THR A 220 0.29 -27.45 13.34
C THR A 220 0.32 -26.21 12.45
N ALA A 221 0.57 -26.39 11.14
CA ALA A 221 0.55 -25.30 10.17
C ALA A 221 -0.85 -24.72 10.00
N CYS A 222 -1.88 -25.58 9.88
CA CYS A 222 -3.27 -25.15 9.78
C CYS A 222 -3.71 -24.32 10.99
N LEU A 223 -3.43 -24.80 12.20
CA LEU A 223 -3.77 -24.11 13.45
C LEU A 223 -3.03 -22.78 13.59
N MET A 224 -1.73 -22.74 13.23
CA MET A 224 -0.95 -21.50 13.28
C MET A 224 -1.52 -20.43 12.33
N ILE A 225 -1.80 -20.81 11.07
CA ILE A 225 -2.38 -19.90 10.08
C ILE A 225 -3.75 -19.39 10.53
N ALA A 226 -4.60 -20.28 11.06
CA ALA A 226 -5.91 -19.93 11.60
C ALA A 226 -5.78 -18.97 12.78
N ALA A 227 -4.91 -19.27 13.76
CA ALA A 227 -4.67 -18.44 14.92
C ALA A 227 -4.17 -17.04 14.54
N MET A 228 -3.15 -16.93 13.68
CA MET A 228 -2.65 -15.63 13.21
C MET A 228 -3.72 -14.84 12.44
N THR A 229 -4.55 -15.51 11.64
CA THR A 229 -5.66 -14.87 10.91
C THR A 229 -6.69 -14.32 11.88
N ILE A 230 -7.08 -15.10 12.90
CA ILE A 230 -8.04 -14.67 13.94
C ILE A 230 -7.48 -13.49 14.72
N VAL A 231 -6.22 -13.55 15.14
CA VAL A 231 -5.57 -12.43 15.86
C VAL A 231 -5.58 -11.17 15.00
N ARG A 232 -5.15 -11.26 13.74
CA ARG A 232 -5.14 -10.11 12.81
C ARG A 232 -6.54 -9.51 12.62
N CYS A 233 -7.54 -10.35 12.37
CA CYS A 233 -8.91 -9.88 12.12
C CYS A 233 -9.56 -9.32 13.39
N SER A 234 -9.26 -9.89 14.56
CA SER A 234 -9.74 -9.40 15.86
C SER A 234 -9.14 -8.03 16.19
N VAL A 235 -7.83 -7.87 16.00
CA VAL A 235 -7.15 -6.57 16.18
C VAL A 235 -7.73 -5.54 15.22
N ALA A 236 -7.89 -5.89 13.94
CA ALA A 236 -8.51 -5.01 12.94
C ALA A 236 -9.93 -4.58 13.34
N ALA A 237 -10.77 -5.54 13.78
CA ALA A 237 -12.14 -5.27 14.21
C ALA A 237 -12.17 -4.35 15.44
N PHE A 238 -11.27 -4.56 16.41
CA PHE A 238 -11.14 -3.71 17.58
C PHE A 238 -10.70 -2.29 17.22
N ARG A 239 -9.66 -2.17 16.39
CA ARG A 239 -9.07 -0.89 15.97
C ARG A 239 -10.02 -0.06 15.11
N ALA A 240 -10.70 -0.70 14.16
CA ALA A 240 -11.71 -0.07 13.33
C ALA A 240 -13.06 0.12 14.02
N ARG A 241 -13.25 -0.48 15.22
CA ARG A 241 -14.54 -0.55 15.94
C ARG A 241 -15.68 -1.10 15.09
N GLN A 242 -15.40 -2.09 14.26
CA GLN A 242 -16.33 -2.65 13.29
C GLN A 242 -16.15 -4.16 13.16
N LEU A 243 -17.20 -4.94 13.48
CA LEU A 243 -17.14 -6.40 13.42
C LEU A 243 -16.97 -6.97 12.01
N ARG A 244 -17.25 -6.19 10.96
CA ARG A 244 -17.08 -6.63 9.56
C ARG A 244 -15.67 -7.13 9.25
N PHE A 245 -14.65 -6.62 9.95
CA PHE A 245 -13.25 -7.04 9.78
C PHE A 245 -12.99 -8.49 10.18
N LEU A 246 -13.88 -9.14 10.94
CA LEU A 246 -13.82 -10.59 11.15
C LEU A 246 -14.00 -11.37 9.83
N GLY A 247 -14.80 -10.83 8.91
CA GLY A 247 -14.97 -11.35 7.55
C GLY A 247 -13.73 -11.21 6.66
N PHE A 248 -12.74 -10.40 7.07
CA PHE A 248 -11.46 -10.29 6.36
C PHE A 248 -10.64 -11.59 6.42
N SER A 249 -11.00 -12.54 7.29
CA SER A 249 -10.42 -13.88 7.31
C SER A 249 -10.52 -14.61 5.97
N LEU A 250 -11.55 -14.35 5.16
CA LEU A 250 -11.66 -14.88 3.78
C LEU A 250 -10.51 -14.44 2.88
N HIS A 251 -9.90 -13.29 3.13
CA HIS A 251 -8.73 -12.81 2.39
C HIS A 251 -7.54 -13.76 2.55
N THR A 252 -7.39 -14.44 3.70
CA THR A 252 -6.34 -15.45 3.89
C THR A 252 -6.49 -16.59 2.89
N LEU A 253 -7.71 -17.04 2.59
CA LEU A 253 -7.95 -18.10 1.61
C LEU A 253 -7.57 -17.65 0.20
N ILE A 254 -7.94 -16.42 -0.19
CA ILE A 254 -7.54 -15.85 -1.48
C ILE A 254 -6.02 -15.73 -1.58
N ASN A 255 -5.36 -15.32 -0.50
CA ASN A 255 -3.90 -15.27 -0.43
C ASN A 255 -3.28 -16.64 -0.70
N ILE A 256 -3.73 -17.66 0.05
CA ILE A 256 -3.18 -19.02 0.00
C ILE A 256 -3.41 -19.67 -1.36
N PHE A 257 -4.65 -19.64 -1.87
CA PHE A 257 -5.03 -20.44 -3.03
C PHE A 257 -4.86 -19.71 -4.36
N LEU A 258 -4.84 -18.38 -4.39
CA LEU A 258 -4.79 -17.60 -5.64
C LEU A 258 -3.53 -16.75 -5.73
N LEU A 259 -3.25 -15.90 -4.74
CA LEU A 259 -2.17 -14.93 -4.85
C LEU A 259 -0.77 -15.53 -4.69
N LEU A 260 -0.57 -16.48 -3.76
CA LEU A 260 0.73 -17.12 -3.57
C LEU A 260 1.18 -17.90 -4.82
N PRO A 261 0.34 -18.77 -5.44
CA PRO A 261 0.69 -19.43 -6.69
C PRO A 261 1.05 -18.43 -7.80
N LEU A 262 0.26 -17.35 -7.93
CA LEU A 262 0.50 -16.33 -8.95
C LEU A 262 1.76 -15.48 -8.71
N LYS A 263 2.24 -15.40 -7.46
CA LYS A 263 3.51 -14.71 -7.14
C LYS A 263 4.73 -15.58 -7.43
N ALA A 264 4.56 -16.90 -7.45
CA ALA A 264 5.62 -17.85 -7.77
C ALA A 264 5.89 -17.96 -9.28
N TYR A 265 4.90 -17.60 -10.11
CA TYR A 265 4.99 -17.52 -11.57
C TYR A 265 5.43 -16.13 -12.05
#